data_AF-X0WTC2-F1
#
_entry.id   AF-X0WTC2-F1
#
_cell.length_a   1.000
_cell.length_b   1.000
_cell.length_c   1.000
_cell.angle_alpha   90.00
_cell.angle_beta   90.00
_cell.angle_gamma   90.00
#
_symmetry.space_group_name_H-M   'P 1'
#
loop_
_entity.id
_entity.type
_entity.pdbx_description
1 polymer ?
#
loop_
_entity_poly.entity_id
_entity_poly.type
_entity_poly.pdbx_seq_one_letter_code
_entity_poly.pdbx_strand_id
1 'polypeptide(L)'
;MYQNNRIKTPGKTDREYVIYFYESGLSDQYRQRQKGIFAKSNYGQVALYDFSSDLVSRRPWPMPQTVEDIVRSGYFAIPKSDPETAIISDKKSTFRLGLDDIIGQIRNRYEVYQQNLYELEVSKCSAINSIYAHEAYHGPVNSKIEYSTNKRMDKLYNEQREGRVDLWRDISRLKLQLPETAQQYLSAYRKVSILEDKEGDTS
;
A
#
# COMPACT_ATOMS: atom_id res chain seq x y z
N MET A 1 -7.80 -44.33 24.53
CA MET A 1 -7.33 -43.16 25.30
C MET A 1 -6.66 -42.20 24.32
N TYR A 2 -7.35 -41.13 23.93
CA TYR A 2 -6.79 -40.13 23.01
C TYR A 2 -5.97 -39.12 23.82
N GLN A 3 -4.66 -39.08 23.59
CA GLN A 3 -3.78 -38.08 24.17
C GLN A 3 -4.06 -36.73 23.48
N ASN A 4 -4.55 -35.77 24.26
CA ASN A 4 -4.67 -34.37 23.87
C ASN A 4 -3.27 -33.78 23.73
N ASN A 5 -2.74 -33.77 22.50
CA ASN A 5 -1.56 -33.00 22.17
C ASN A 5 -1.93 -31.52 22.16
N ARG A 6 -1.69 -30.84 23.30
CA ARG A 6 -1.70 -29.37 23.37
C ARG A 6 -0.65 -28.86 22.38
N ILE A 7 -1.10 -28.30 21.26
CA ILE A 7 -0.24 -27.61 20.29
C ILE A 7 0.31 -26.37 21.01
N LYS A 8 1.51 -26.49 21.57
CA LYS A 8 2.27 -25.35 22.06
C LYS A 8 2.79 -24.60 20.84
N THR A 9 2.25 -23.42 20.58
CA THR A 9 2.87 -22.49 19.62
C THR A 9 4.19 -22.01 20.22
N PRO A 10 5.32 -22.17 19.53
CA PRO A 10 6.63 -21.80 20.07
C PRO A 10 6.76 -20.29 20.29
N GLY A 11 7.60 -19.91 21.26
CA GLY A 11 7.97 -18.53 21.50
C GLY A 11 8.74 -17.98 20.30
N LYS A 12 8.68 -16.65 20.12
CA LYS A 12 9.17 -15.93 18.94
C LYS A 12 10.71 -15.86 18.90
N THR A 13 11.37 -17.01 18.81
CA THR A 13 12.80 -17.14 18.52
C THR A 13 13.00 -18.01 17.28
N ASP A 14 13.87 -17.57 16.36
CA ASP A 14 14.05 -18.19 15.04
C ASP A 14 14.46 -19.68 15.13
N ARG A 15 15.15 -20.09 16.19
CA ARG A 15 15.55 -21.48 16.39
C ARG A 15 14.39 -22.40 16.75
N GLU A 16 13.47 -21.95 17.61
CA GLU A 16 12.30 -22.75 18.01
C GLU A 16 11.31 -22.90 16.85
N TYR A 17 11.20 -21.87 16.01
CA TYR A 17 10.37 -21.94 14.80
C TYR A 17 10.89 -22.96 13.80
N VAL A 18 12.21 -22.99 13.57
CA VAL A 18 12.83 -23.95 12.64
C VAL A 18 12.63 -25.38 13.12
N ILE A 19 12.81 -25.65 14.42
CA ILE A 19 12.58 -26.98 14.99
C ILE A 19 11.12 -27.38 14.83
N TYR A 20 10.18 -26.50 15.18
CA TYR A 20 8.75 -26.73 15.00
C TYR A 20 8.37 -27.03 13.55
N PHE A 21 8.93 -26.29 12.59
CA PHE A 21 8.63 -26.46 11.16
C PHE A 21 8.96 -27.87 10.63
N TYR A 22 10.04 -28.48 11.13
CA TYR A 22 10.42 -29.83 10.75
C TYR A 22 9.69 -30.90 11.57
N GLU A 23 9.48 -30.69 12.87
CA GLU A 23 8.78 -31.67 13.74
C GLU A 23 7.28 -31.75 13.47
N SER A 24 6.63 -30.66 13.06
CA SER A 24 5.19 -30.63 12.83
C SER A 24 4.75 -31.22 11.49
N GLY A 25 5.69 -31.76 10.68
CA GLY A 25 5.40 -32.30 9.35
C GLY A 25 4.98 -31.25 8.31
N LEU A 26 5.12 -29.95 8.60
CA LEU A 26 4.82 -28.86 7.66
C LEU A 26 5.72 -28.94 6.41
N SER A 27 6.98 -29.35 6.59
CA SER A 27 7.93 -29.55 5.48
C SER A 27 7.46 -30.62 4.47
N ASP A 28 6.79 -31.69 4.92
CA ASP A 28 6.27 -32.75 4.05
C ASP A 28 5.09 -32.28 3.19
N GLN A 29 4.24 -31.40 3.72
CA GLN A 29 3.16 -30.77 2.94
C GLN A 29 3.71 -29.94 1.77
N TYR A 30 4.77 -29.16 2.00
CA TYR A 30 5.42 -28.40 0.93
C TYR A 30 6.02 -29.31 -0.15
N ARG A 31 6.59 -30.45 0.25
CA ARG A 31 7.19 -31.42 -0.67
C ARG A 31 6.13 -32.16 -1.50
N GLN A 32 4.96 -32.47 -0.94
CA GLN A 32 3.84 -33.05 -1.69
C GLN A 32 3.22 -32.07 -2.70
N ARG A 33 3.16 -30.77 -2.36
CA ARG A 33 2.61 -29.74 -3.26
C ARG A 33 3.41 -29.59 -4.55
N GLN A 34 4.74 -29.78 -4.48
CA GLN A 34 5.59 -29.76 -5.68
C GLN A 34 5.40 -31.00 -6.57
N LYS A 35 5.14 -32.18 -5.99
CA LYS A 35 4.87 -33.40 -6.78
C LYS A 35 3.54 -33.35 -7.55
N GLY A 36 2.58 -32.56 -7.08
CA GLY A 36 1.30 -32.35 -7.77
C GLY A 36 1.36 -31.43 -9.01
N ILE A 37 2.41 -30.61 -9.14
CA ILE A 37 2.55 -29.65 -10.25
C ILE A 37 3.03 -30.35 -11.53
N PHE A 38 3.76 -31.45 -11.41
CA PHE A 38 4.28 -32.22 -12.56
C PHE A 38 3.38 -33.40 -12.99
N ALA A 39 2.33 -33.73 -12.22
CA ALA A 39 1.49 -34.91 -12.47
C ALA A 39 0.19 -34.62 -13.25
N LYS A 40 -0.01 -33.40 -13.77
CA LYS A 40 -1.16 -33.04 -14.62
C LYS A 40 -0.73 -32.52 -16.00
N SER A 41 0.02 -33.31 -16.76
CA SER A 41 0.03 -33.18 -18.22
C SER A 41 -1.00 -34.16 -18.80
N ASN A 42 -2.27 -33.79 -18.76
CA ASN A 42 -3.25 -34.40 -19.65
C ASN A 42 -2.93 -33.91 -21.06
N TYR A 43 -2.12 -34.67 -21.79
CA TYR A 43 -1.97 -34.53 -23.23
C TYR A 43 -3.33 -34.88 -23.86
N GLY A 44 -4.13 -33.85 -24.14
CA GLY A 44 -5.25 -33.94 -25.07
C GLY A 44 -4.76 -34.29 -26.48
N GLN A 45 -5.70 -34.73 -27.33
CA GLN A 45 -5.46 -35.09 -28.73
C GLN A 45 -4.62 -34.05 -29.47
N VAL A 46 -3.70 -34.54 -30.30
CA VAL A 46 -2.85 -33.77 -31.21
C VAL A 46 -3.74 -32.92 -32.12
N ALA A 47 -3.83 -31.62 -31.82
CA ALA A 47 -4.40 -30.64 -32.75
C ALA A 47 -3.41 -30.47 -33.91
N LEU A 48 -3.72 -31.10 -35.04
CA LEU A 48 -3.09 -30.78 -36.32
C LEU A 48 -3.39 -29.32 -36.64
N TYR A 49 -2.34 -28.50 -36.63
CA TYR A 49 -2.41 -27.07 -36.90
C TYR A 49 -2.74 -26.86 -38.37
N ASP A 50 -3.92 -26.32 -38.65
CA ASP A 50 -4.35 -25.92 -39.99
C ASP A 50 -3.84 -24.51 -40.29
N PHE A 51 -2.88 -24.41 -41.21
CA PHE A 51 -2.23 -23.16 -41.65
C PHE A 51 -3.13 -22.28 -42.53
N SER A 52 -4.40 -22.65 -42.73
CA SER A 52 -5.38 -21.84 -43.48
C SER A 52 -5.68 -20.48 -42.82
N SER A 53 -5.34 -20.29 -41.54
CA SER A 53 -5.56 -19.04 -40.79
C SER A 53 -4.43 -18.00 -40.91
N ASP A 54 -3.25 -18.37 -41.41
CA ASP A 54 -2.09 -17.47 -41.51
C ASP A 54 -2.13 -16.52 -42.74
N LEU A 55 -3.13 -16.67 -43.62
CA LEU A 55 -3.33 -15.80 -44.79
C LEU A 55 -4.25 -14.60 -44.51
N VAL A 56 -4.81 -14.48 -43.31
CA VAL A 56 -5.52 -13.26 -42.93
C VAL A 56 -4.47 -12.21 -42.54
N SER A 57 -4.26 -11.25 -43.45
CA SER A 57 -3.48 -10.04 -43.27
C SER A 57 -3.39 -9.64 -41.80
N ARG A 58 -2.19 -9.82 -41.22
CA ARG A 58 -1.90 -9.49 -39.82
C ARG A 58 -2.38 -8.07 -39.58
N ARG A 59 -3.45 -7.93 -38.79
CA ARG A 59 -3.75 -6.65 -38.14
C ARG A 59 -2.48 -6.26 -37.38
N PRO A 60 -1.98 -5.01 -37.52
CA PRO A 60 -0.83 -4.60 -36.76
C PRO A 60 -1.15 -4.82 -35.28
N TRP A 61 -0.28 -5.58 -34.61
CA TRP A 61 -0.30 -5.73 -33.15
C TRP A 61 -0.46 -4.34 -32.52
N PRO A 62 -1.27 -4.19 -31.46
CA PRO A 62 -1.50 -2.88 -30.86
C PRO A 62 -0.15 -2.30 -30.47
N MET A 63 0.21 -1.23 -31.17
CA MET A 63 1.41 -0.46 -30.89
C MET A 63 1.27 0.01 -29.43
N PRO A 64 2.29 -0.17 -28.57
CA PRO A 64 2.21 0.31 -27.20
C PRO A 64 1.95 1.82 -27.25
N GLN A 65 0.84 2.22 -26.64
CA GLN A 65 0.35 3.60 -26.71
C GLN A 65 1.40 4.53 -26.10
N THR A 66 1.89 5.48 -26.88
CA THR A 66 2.87 6.46 -26.41
C THR A 66 2.18 7.54 -25.58
N VAL A 67 2.93 8.23 -24.72
CA VAL A 67 2.37 9.31 -23.89
C VAL A 67 1.81 10.42 -24.79
N GLU A 68 2.43 10.68 -25.92
CA GLU A 68 1.98 11.64 -26.92
C GLU A 68 0.67 11.21 -27.58
N ASP A 69 0.47 9.90 -27.81
CA ASP A 69 -0.79 9.36 -28.32
C ASP A 69 -1.91 9.50 -27.29
N ILE A 70 -1.65 9.28 -26.00
CA ILE A 70 -2.60 9.50 -24.89
C ILE A 70 -2.99 10.98 -24.79
N VAL A 71 -2.03 11.88 -24.96
CA VAL A 71 -2.28 13.34 -24.92
C VAL A 71 -3.05 13.80 -26.16
N ARG A 72 -2.78 13.23 -27.34
CA ARG A 72 -3.51 13.56 -28.58
C ARG A 72 -4.91 12.98 -28.65
N SER A 73 -5.14 11.77 -28.11
CA SER A 73 -6.46 11.12 -28.14
C SER A 73 -7.35 11.45 -26.94
N GLY A 74 -6.81 12.10 -25.91
CA GLY A 74 -7.39 12.09 -24.57
C GLY A 74 -7.12 10.76 -23.87
N TYR A 75 -7.18 10.76 -22.53
CA TYR A 75 -6.95 9.56 -21.71
C TYR A 75 -7.90 8.39 -22.06
N PHE A 76 -9.03 8.69 -22.71
CA PHE A 76 -9.94 7.71 -23.30
C PHE A 76 -10.41 8.22 -24.67
N ALA A 77 -10.29 7.39 -25.71
CA ALA A 77 -10.78 7.73 -27.05
C ALA A 77 -12.31 7.96 -26.99
N ILE A 78 -12.74 9.19 -27.25
CA ILE A 78 -14.16 9.58 -27.22
C ILE A 78 -14.92 8.77 -28.27
N PRO A 79 -15.89 7.91 -27.89
CA PRO A 79 -16.75 7.24 -28.85
C PRO A 79 -17.55 8.30 -29.61
N LYS A 80 -17.55 8.23 -30.95
CA LYS A 80 -18.29 9.19 -31.79
C LYS A 80 -19.80 9.20 -31.53
N SER A 81 -20.33 8.17 -30.88
CA SER A 81 -21.74 7.99 -30.58
C SER A 81 -22.24 8.85 -29.40
N ASP A 82 -21.39 9.18 -28.43
CA ASP A 82 -21.77 10.05 -27.31
C ASP A 82 -20.56 10.82 -26.74
N PRO A 83 -20.23 11.98 -27.33
CA PRO A 83 -19.12 12.81 -26.87
C PRO A 83 -19.40 13.49 -25.52
N GLU A 84 -20.66 13.71 -25.14
CA GLU A 84 -21.01 14.41 -23.90
C GLU A 84 -20.75 13.52 -22.68
N THR A 85 -21.20 12.26 -22.74
CA THR A 85 -20.97 11.28 -21.67
C THR A 85 -19.48 10.95 -21.51
N ALA A 86 -18.72 10.89 -22.61
CA ALA A 86 -17.27 10.68 -22.57
C ALA A 86 -16.52 11.81 -21.85
N ILE A 87 -16.86 13.08 -22.10
CA ILE A 87 -16.22 14.22 -21.42
C ILE A 87 -16.54 14.22 -19.92
N ILE A 88 -17.77 13.84 -19.55
CA ILE A 88 -18.18 13.83 -18.14
C ILE A 88 -17.56 12.63 -17.41
N SER A 89 -17.42 11.47 -18.06
CA SER A 89 -16.74 10.30 -17.50
C SER A 89 -15.24 10.56 -17.28
N ASP A 90 -14.58 11.26 -18.21
CA ASP A 90 -13.19 11.72 -18.05
C ASP A 90 -13.03 12.69 -16.88
N LYS A 91 -13.98 13.60 -16.70
CA LYS A 91 -13.99 14.49 -15.52
C LYS A 91 -14.16 13.70 -14.22
N LYS A 92 -15.08 12.73 -14.19
CA LYS A 92 -15.29 11.84 -13.04
C LYS A 92 -14.01 11.07 -12.69
N SER A 93 -13.31 10.50 -13.66
CA SER A 93 -12.06 9.76 -13.44
C SER A 93 -10.95 10.69 -12.94
N THR A 94 -10.81 11.87 -13.53
CA THR A 94 -9.82 12.89 -13.11
C THR A 94 -10.04 13.34 -11.67
N PHE A 95 -11.29 13.64 -11.28
CA PHE A 95 -11.61 14.03 -9.91
C PHE A 95 -11.42 12.89 -8.91
N ARG A 96 -11.66 11.64 -9.32
CA ARG A 96 -11.34 10.46 -8.49
C ARG A 96 -9.85 10.35 -8.23
N LEU A 97 -9.01 10.51 -9.25
CA LEU A 97 -7.55 10.50 -9.09
C LEU A 97 -7.07 11.59 -8.13
N GLY A 98 -7.65 12.80 -8.22
CA GLY A 98 -7.33 13.89 -7.28
C GLY A 98 -7.72 13.56 -5.84
N LEU A 99 -8.87 12.92 -5.62
CA LEU A 99 -9.29 12.45 -4.28
C LEU A 99 -8.37 11.34 -3.75
N ASP A 100 -8.05 10.35 -4.58
CA ASP A 100 -7.18 9.24 -4.22
C ASP A 100 -5.76 9.76 -3.89
N ASP A 101 -5.26 10.78 -4.60
CA ASP A 101 -4.00 11.46 -4.32
C ASP A 101 -4.03 12.17 -2.95
N ILE A 102 -5.05 12.98 -2.65
CA ILE A 102 -5.18 13.65 -1.34
C ILE A 102 -5.25 12.62 -0.20
N ILE A 103 -6.03 11.55 -0.36
CA ILE A 103 -6.13 10.47 0.64
C ILE A 103 -4.78 9.76 0.80
N GLY A 104 -4.08 9.48 -0.30
CA GLY A 104 -2.74 8.90 -0.32
C GLY A 104 -1.74 9.77 0.43
N GLN A 105 -1.74 11.08 0.17
CA GLN A 105 -0.91 12.05 0.88
C GLN A 105 -1.19 12.06 2.39
N ILE A 106 -2.47 12.03 2.81
CA ILE A 106 -2.82 11.96 4.23
C ILE A 106 -2.24 10.69 4.88
N ARG A 107 -2.42 9.52 4.25
CA ARG A 107 -1.90 8.24 4.77
C ARG A 107 -0.38 8.27 4.91
N ASN A 108 0.31 8.72 3.86
CA ASN A 108 1.76 8.85 3.86
C ASN A 108 2.25 9.78 4.98
N ARG A 109 1.56 10.91 5.22
CA ARG A 109 1.90 11.83 6.33
C ARG A 109 1.77 11.17 7.70
N TYR A 110 0.76 10.32 7.90
CA TYR A 110 0.64 9.53 9.13
C TYR A 110 1.75 8.48 9.26
N GLU A 111 2.10 7.79 8.18
CA GLU A 111 3.19 6.80 8.17
C GLU A 111 4.53 7.43 8.56
N VAL A 112 4.89 8.55 7.94
CA VAL A 112 6.10 9.31 8.26
C VAL A 112 6.08 9.77 9.73
N TYR A 113 4.95 10.28 10.22
CA TYR A 113 4.83 10.67 11.63
C TYR A 113 5.04 9.49 12.59
N GLN A 114 4.48 8.31 12.28
CA GLN A 114 4.68 7.11 13.10
C GLN A 114 6.13 6.66 13.12
N GLN A 115 6.81 6.71 11.97
CA GLN A 115 8.23 6.40 11.89
C GLN A 115 9.07 7.37 12.73
N ASN A 116 8.84 8.68 12.58
CA ASN A 116 9.55 9.69 13.37
C ASN A 116 9.30 9.54 14.87
N LEU A 117 8.05 9.24 15.26
CA LEU A 117 7.69 8.99 16.65
C LEU A 117 8.45 7.77 17.20
N TYR A 118 8.52 6.69 16.43
CA TYR A 118 9.28 5.50 16.81
C TYR A 118 10.77 5.82 17.01
N GLU A 119 11.39 6.56 16.10
CA GLU A 119 12.80 6.98 16.22
C GLU A 119 13.06 7.86 17.45
N LEU A 120 12.12 8.75 17.79
CA LEU A 120 12.19 9.55 19.01
C LEU A 120 12.09 8.68 20.27
N GLU A 121 11.19 7.70 20.31
CA GLU A 121 11.09 6.77 21.45
C GLU A 121 12.37 5.92 21.61
N VAL A 122 12.92 5.41 20.51
CA VAL A 122 14.23 4.74 20.52
C VAL A 122 15.33 5.66 21.05
N SER A 123 15.32 6.94 20.64
CA SER A 123 16.28 7.94 21.10
C SER A 123 16.16 8.24 22.59
N LYS A 124 14.94 8.24 23.15
CA LYS A 124 14.71 8.38 24.59
C LYS A 124 15.28 7.19 25.37
N CYS A 125 14.99 5.97 24.90
CA CYS A 125 15.58 4.76 25.48
C CYS A 125 17.12 4.79 25.43
N SER A 126 17.68 5.22 24.30
CA SER A 126 19.14 5.38 24.14
C SER A 126 19.72 6.40 25.13
N ALA A 127 19.06 7.54 25.32
CA ALA A 127 19.48 8.56 26.28
C ALA A 127 19.49 8.02 27.72
N ILE A 128 18.44 7.30 28.12
CA ILE A 128 18.37 6.66 29.45
C ILE A 128 19.44 5.58 29.60
N ASN A 129 19.61 4.72 28.59
CA ASN A 129 20.64 3.68 28.60
C ASN A 129 22.05 4.24 28.73
N SER A 130 22.29 5.46 28.25
CA SER A 130 23.60 6.11 28.42
C SER A 130 23.92 6.44 29.89
N ILE A 131 22.90 6.73 30.72
CA ILE A 131 23.07 6.91 32.17
C ILE A 131 23.46 5.57 32.80
N TYR A 132 22.70 4.51 32.53
CA TYR A 132 22.97 3.19 33.11
C TYR A 132 24.33 2.64 32.67
N ALA A 133 24.72 2.87 31.42
CA ALA A 133 26.04 2.51 30.94
C ALA A 133 27.13 3.27 31.69
N HIS A 134 26.97 4.59 31.89
CA HIS A 134 27.92 5.35 32.70
C HIS A 134 28.02 4.81 34.13
N GLU A 135 26.88 4.53 34.77
CA GLU A 135 26.85 4.00 36.13
C GLU A 135 27.59 2.66 36.25
N ALA A 136 27.42 1.77 35.28
CA ALA A 136 28.07 0.46 35.25
C ALA A 136 29.60 0.53 35.11
N TYR A 137 30.14 1.47 34.34
CA TYR A 137 31.59 1.55 34.05
C TYR A 137 32.35 2.56 34.90
N HIS A 138 31.70 3.63 35.34
CA HIS A 138 32.35 4.78 35.98
C HIS A 138 31.83 5.05 37.41
N GLY A 139 30.82 4.32 37.87
CA GLY A 139 30.21 4.52 39.18
C GLY A 139 29.12 5.59 39.18
N PRO A 140 28.71 6.09 40.36
CA PRO A 140 27.52 6.94 40.51
C PRO A 140 27.50 8.13 39.55
N VAL A 141 26.31 8.47 39.08
CA VAL A 141 26.12 9.51 38.07
C VAL A 141 26.42 10.89 38.68
N ASN A 142 27.28 11.65 38.00
CA ASN A 142 27.54 13.04 38.38
C ASN A 142 26.37 13.94 37.95
N SER A 143 26.10 15.00 38.74
CA SER A 143 25.02 15.98 38.46
C SER A 143 25.10 16.59 37.06
N LYS A 144 26.31 16.75 36.51
CA LYS A 144 26.51 17.23 35.12
C LYS A 144 25.93 16.26 34.09
N ILE A 145 26.08 14.96 34.29
CA ILE A 145 25.62 13.92 33.37
C ILE A 145 24.09 13.80 33.45
N GLU A 146 23.54 13.81 34.66
CA GLU A 146 22.09 13.86 34.87
C GLU A 146 21.48 15.08 34.19
N TYR A 147 22.05 16.27 34.40
CA TYR A 147 21.59 17.50 33.76
C TYR A 147 21.64 17.40 32.24
N SER A 148 22.75 16.90 31.68
CA SER A 148 22.89 16.76 30.23
C SER A 148 21.88 15.80 29.62
N THR A 149 21.55 14.72 30.33
CA THR A 149 20.58 13.72 29.88
C THR A 149 19.17 14.25 30.00
N ASN A 150 18.82 14.92 31.11
CA ASN A 150 17.52 15.57 31.28
C ASN A 150 17.28 16.63 30.20
N LYS A 151 18.29 17.47 29.91
CA LYS A 151 18.20 18.45 28.82
C LYS A 151 17.97 17.79 27.45
N ARG A 152 18.61 16.64 27.20
CA ARG A 152 18.38 15.86 25.98
C ARG A 152 16.97 15.26 25.94
N MET A 153 16.46 14.75 27.06
CA MET A 153 15.10 14.23 27.18
C MET A 153 14.07 15.33 26.93
N ASP A 154 14.23 16.50 27.52
CA ASP A 154 13.36 17.66 27.29
C ASP A 154 13.31 18.05 25.80
N LYS A 155 14.46 18.04 25.13
CA LYS A 155 14.54 18.28 23.68
C LYS A 155 13.72 17.24 22.90
N LEU A 156 13.88 15.95 23.21
CA LEU A 156 13.13 14.86 22.53
C LEU A 156 11.61 14.97 22.76
N TYR A 157 11.19 15.38 23.95
CA TYR A 157 9.75 15.64 24.22
C TYR A 157 9.22 16.85 23.45
N ASN A 158 10.04 17.90 23.30
CA ASN A 158 9.67 19.06 22.48
C ASN A 158 9.57 18.69 21.00
N GLU A 159 10.53 17.93 20.47
CA GLU A 159 10.49 17.42 19.09
C GLU A 159 9.24 16.56 18.83
N GLN A 160 8.84 15.72 19.80
CA GLN A 160 7.60 14.94 19.71
C GLN A 160 6.35 15.84 19.65
N ARG A 161 6.31 16.92 20.44
CA ARG A 161 5.22 17.91 20.40
C ARG A 161 5.17 18.63 19.06
N GLU A 162 6.32 19.08 18.57
CA GLU A 162 6.46 19.78 17.30
C GLU A 162 5.99 18.89 16.14
N GLY A 163 6.44 17.62 16.11
CA GLY A 163 6.00 16.65 15.11
C GLY A 163 4.48 16.46 15.10
N ARG A 164 3.81 16.48 16.26
CA ARG A 164 2.34 16.41 16.34
C ARG A 164 1.68 17.67 15.79
N VAL A 165 2.25 18.84 16.07
CA VAL A 165 1.74 20.12 15.55
C VAL A 165 1.89 20.18 14.03
N ASP A 166 3.03 19.73 13.50
CA ASP A 166 3.28 19.73 12.06
C ASP A 166 2.39 18.74 11.32
N LEU A 167 2.19 17.52 11.86
CA LEU A 167 1.20 16.59 11.32
C LEU A 167 -0.19 17.23 11.26
N TRP A 168 -0.61 17.90 12.34
CA TRP A 168 -1.91 18.57 12.39
C TRP A 168 -2.02 19.69 11.35
N ARG A 169 -0.97 20.50 11.17
CA ARG A 169 -0.92 21.56 10.14
C ARG A 169 -1.03 20.97 8.74
N ASP A 170 -0.25 19.93 8.44
CA ASP A 170 -0.24 19.27 7.12
C ASP A 170 -1.61 18.66 6.80
N ILE A 171 -2.20 17.92 7.74
CA ILE A 171 -3.53 17.33 7.55
C ILE A 171 -4.60 18.43 7.41
N SER A 172 -4.51 19.51 8.17
CA SER A 172 -5.47 20.61 8.07
C SER A 172 -5.42 21.28 6.70
N ARG A 173 -4.23 21.46 6.12
CA ARG A 173 -4.06 21.97 4.75
C ARG A 173 -4.67 21.03 3.71
N LEU A 174 -4.39 19.73 3.81
CA LEU A 174 -4.95 18.73 2.90
C LEU A 174 -6.48 18.63 3.01
N LYS A 175 -7.01 18.76 4.23
CA LYS A 175 -8.45 18.77 4.48
C LYS A 175 -9.15 20.00 3.90
N LEU A 176 -8.49 21.14 3.74
CA LEU A 176 -9.08 22.30 3.06
C LEU A 176 -9.29 22.05 1.55
N GLN A 177 -8.46 21.21 0.94
CA GLN A 177 -8.55 20.88 -0.49
C GLN A 177 -9.59 19.77 -0.79
N LEU A 178 -9.99 19.03 0.24
CA LEU A 178 -10.84 17.85 0.11
C LEU A 178 -12.32 18.17 -0.23
N PRO A 179 -12.98 19.20 0.36
CA PRO A 179 -14.37 19.53 0.04
C PRO A 179 -14.58 19.90 -1.44
N GLU A 180 -13.67 20.68 -2.02
CA GLU A 180 -13.79 21.13 -3.40
C GLU A 180 -13.64 19.98 -4.39
N THR A 181 -12.59 19.16 -4.21
CA THR A 181 -12.35 17.97 -5.04
C THR A 181 -13.45 16.91 -4.88
N ALA A 182 -13.98 16.72 -3.66
CA ALA A 182 -15.10 15.82 -3.41
C ALA A 182 -16.39 16.30 -4.05
N GLN A 183 -16.70 17.60 -3.97
CA GLN A 183 -17.87 18.19 -4.63
C GLN A 183 -17.78 18.08 -6.15
N GLN A 184 -16.60 18.34 -6.73
CA GLN A 184 -16.36 18.17 -8.17
C GLN A 184 -16.58 16.72 -8.59
N TYR A 185 -16.01 15.75 -7.87
CA TYR A 185 -16.23 14.32 -8.11
C TYR A 185 -17.71 13.93 -8.03
N LEU A 186 -18.40 14.29 -6.94
CA LEU A 186 -19.82 13.96 -6.75
C LEU A 186 -20.71 14.59 -7.82
N SER A 187 -20.39 15.82 -8.25
CA SER A 187 -21.13 16.49 -9.33
C SER A 187 -20.95 15.78 -10.66
N ALA A 188 -19.73 15.34 -10.99
CA ALA A 188 -19.44 14.57 -12.20
C ALA A 188 -20.10 13.19 -12.13
N TYR A 189 -20.01 12.51 -10.99
CA TYR A 189 -20.65 11.23 -10.74
C TYR A 189 -22.16 11.28 -10.98
N ARG A 190 -22.85 12.27 -10.40
CA ARG A 190 -24.30 12.45 -10.57
C ARG A 190 -24.67 12.70 -12.04
N LYS A 191 -23.87 13.49 -12.76
CA LYS A 191 -24.09 13.77 -14.19
C LYS A 191 -23.95 12.52 -15.05
N VAL A 192 -22.94 11.69 -14.80
CA VAL A 192 -22.79 10.39 -15.49
C VAL A 192 -24.00 9.48 -15.20
N SER A 193 -24.39 9.34 -13.93
CA SER A 193 -25.51 8.49 -13.54
C SER A 193 -26.82 8.86 -14.24
N ILE A 194 -27.12 10.16 -14.38
CA ILE A 194 -28.34 10.64 -15.06
C ILE A 194 -28.31 10.35 -16.57
N LEU A 195 -27.12 10.32 -17.19
CA LEU A 195 -26.98 10.04 -18.62
C LEU A 195 -27.10 8.53 -18.89
N GLU A 196 -26.52 7.70 -18.02
CA GLU A 196 -26.64 6.23 -18.09
C GLU A 196 -28.10 5.76 -17.90
N ASP A 197 -28.86 6.40 -16.99
CA ASP A 197 -30.28 6.06 -16.77
C ASP A 197 -31.17 6.37 -18.00
N LYS A 198 -30.81 7.37 -18.81
CA LYS A 198 -31.58 7.75 -20.02
C LYS A 198 -31.37 6.79 -21.20
N GLU A 199 -30.21 6.15 -21.30
CA GLU A 199 -29.96 5.14 -22.34
C GLU A 199 -30.76 3.85 -22.07
N GLY A 200 -30.95 3.48 -20.81
CA GLY A 200 -31.69 2.27 -20.40
C GLY A 200 -33.20 2.31 -20.68
N ASP A 201 -33.84 3.48 -20.63
CA ASP A 201 -35.30 3.64 -20.83
C ASP A 201 -35.72 3.67 -22.31
N THR A 202 -34.77 3.62 -23.25
CA THR A 202 -35.05 3.66 -24.71
C THR A 202 -34.86 2.31 -25.42
N SER A 203 -34.66 1.22 -24.65
CA SER A 203 -34.49 -0.15 -25.15
C SER A 203 -35.74 -1.02 -24.98
#